data_AF-A0A1R3RWS4-F1
#
_entry.id   AF-A0A1R3RWS4-F1
#
_cell.length_a   1.000
_cell.length_b   1.000
_cell.length_c   1.000
_cell.angle_alpha   90.00
_cell.angle_beta   90.00
_cell.angle_gamma   90.00
#
_symmetry.space_group_name_H-M   'P 1'
#
loop_
_entity.id
_entity.type
_entity.pdbx_description
1 polymer ?
#
loop_
_entity_poly.entity_id
_entity_poly.type
_entity_poly.pdbx_seq_one_letter_code
_entity_poly.pdbx_strand_id
1 'polypeptide(L)'
;MTQIGSQNASFSKQVADIQRLMQKSGLKYQMHATGTTVEGSWDQVSQIIGFAHTLIHQEGITRIQTDIRITTRTDKVQPMEANVASVQRALAT
;
A
#
# COMPACT_ATOMS: atom_id res chain seq x y z
N MET A 1 6.89 -3.32 -0.98
CA MET A 1 7.20 -4.71 -0.58
C MET A 1 8.32 -5.21 -1.47
N THR A 2 9.21 -6.01 -0.91
CA THR A 2 10.38 -6.53 -1.63
C THR A 2 10.48 -8.02 -1.35
N GLN A 3 10.71 -8.81 -2.41
CA GLN A 3 10.93 -10.25 -2.29
C GLN A 3 12.40 -10.48 -1.96
N ILE A 4 12.67 -11.43 -1.06
CA ILE A 4 14.03 -11.78 -0.69
C ILE A 4 14.30 -13.20 -1.19
N GLY A 5 15.32 -13.37 -2.04
CA GLY A 5 15.77 -14.68 -2.54
C GLY A 5 15.20 -15.12 -3.91
N SER A 6 14.53 -14.23 -4.65
CA SER A 6 14.09 -14.51 -6.03
C SER A 6 15.27 -14.42 -7.02
N GLN A 7 15.36 -15.36 -7.97
CA GLN A 7 16.31 -15.30 -9.10
C GLN A 7 15.94 -14.24 -10.15
N ASN A 8 14.77 -13.62 -10.04
CA ASN A 8 14.28 -12.59 -10.96
C ASN A 8 14.04 -11.27 -10.19
N ALA A 9 14.68 -10.18 -10.64
CA ALA A 9 14.61 -8.87 -10.01
C ALA A 9 13.37 -8.03 -10.39
N SER A 10 12.47 -8.60 -11.20
CA SER A 10 11.29 -7.88 -11.69
C SER A 10 10.09 -8.08 -10.76
N PHE A 11 9.56 -6.98 -10.23
CA PHE A 11 8.43 -6.94 -9.29
C PHE A 11 7.10 -6.52 -9.96
N SER A 12 7.13 -6.23 -11.27
CA SER A 12 6.01 -5.59 -11.98
C SER A 12 4.75 -6.45 -11.98
N LYS A 13 4.88 -7.78 -12.03
CA LYS A 13 3.74 -8.71 -12.02
C LYS A 13 3.01 -8.67 -10.67
N GLN A 14 3.75 -8.73 -9.57
CA GLN A 14 3.17 -8.72 -8.24
C GLN A 14 2.53 -7.38 -7.91
N VAL A 15 3.15 -6.28 -8.34
CA VAL A 15 2.55 -4.95 -8.23
C VAL A 15 1.23 -4.89 -9.01
N ALA A 16 1.15 -5.49 -10.20
CA ALA A 16 -0.08 -5.54 -10.98
C ALA A 16 -1.19 -6.37 -10.30
N ASP A 17 -0.84 -7.50 -9.68
CA ASP A 17 -1.82 -8.34 -9.00
C ASP A 17 -2.33 -7.71 -7.69
N ILE A 18 -1.47 -6.99 -6.96
CA ILE A 18 -1.88 -6.17 -5.82
C ILE A 18 -2.76 -5.01 -6.27
N GLN A 19 -2.45 -4.37 -7.40
CA GLN A 19 -3.32 -3.34 -7.98
C GLN A 19 -4.72 -3.88 -8.28
N ARG A 20 -4.82 -5.08 -8.86
CA ARG A 20 -6.13 -5.73 -9.10
C ARG A 20 -6.86 -6.05 -7.81
N LEU A 21 -6.14 -6.46 -6.76
CA LEU A 21 -6.71 -6.67 -5.43
C LEU A 21 -7.25 -5.37 -4.83
N MET A 22 -6.51 -4.27 -4.96
CA MET A 22 -6.91 -2.93 -4.49
C MET A 22 -8.14 -2.40 -5.26
N GLN A 23 -8.22 -2.62 -6.57
CA GLN A 23 -9.41 -2.26 -7.36
C GLN A 23 -10.67 -3.00 -6.89
N LYS A 24 -10.53 -4.25 -6.46
CA LYS A 24 -11.65 -5.07 -5.97
C LYS A 24 -12.05 -4.76 -4.54
N SER A 25 -11.18 -4.14 -3.74
CA SER A 25 -11.45 -3.89 -2.32
C SER A 25 -12.40 -2.71 -2.08
N GLY A 26 -12.54 -1.82 -3.07
CA GLY A 26 -13.31 -0.58 -2.93
C GLY A 26 -12.67 0.44 -1.98
N LEU A 27 -11.45 0.16 -1.48
CA LEU A 27 -10.70 1.10 -0.66
C LEU A 27 -10.15 2.23 -1.51
N LYS A 28 -9.99 3.39 -0.87
CA LYS A 28 -9.32 4.51 -1.49
C LYS A 28 -7.82 4.26 -1.47
N TYR A 29 -7.19 4.30 -2.63
CA TYR A 29 -5.76 4.06 -2.75
C TYR A 29 -5.11 4.99 -3.77
N GLN A 30 -3.81 5.24 -3.60
CA GLN A 30 -2.99 6.01 -4.51
C GLN A 30 -1.62 5.34 -4.67
N MET A 31 -1.25 5.00 -5.90
CA MET A 31 0.04 4.40 -6.22
C MET A 31 1.10 5.49 -6.49
N HIS A 32 2.33 5.23 -6.08
CA HIS A 32 3.51 6.04 -6.39
C HIS A 32 4.70 5.12 -6.68
N ALA A 33 5.82 5.70 -7.11
CA ALA A 33 6.96 4.95 -7.66
C ALA A 33 7.54 3.89 -6.70
N THR A 34 7.36 4.04 -5.39
CA THR A 34 7.95 3.17 -4.37
C THR A 34 6.90 2.48 -3.48
N GLY A 35 5.60 2.61 -3.76
CA GLY A 35 4.58 1.98 -2.94
C GLY A 35 3.15 2.38 -3.28
N THR A 36 2.25 2.09 -2.35
CA THR A 36 0.83 2.41 -2.46
C THR A 36 0.34 2.93 -1.11
N THR A 37 -0.29 4.10 -1.14
CA THR A 37 -1.00 4.65 0.01
C THR A 37 -2.43 4.13 -0.02
N VAL A 38 -2.94 3.67 1.12
CA VAL A 38 -4.32 3.15 1.26
C VAL A 38 -4.98 3.86 2.43
N GLU A 39 -6.24 4.23 2.26
CA GLU A 39 -7.08 4.84 3.30
C GLU A 39 -8.34 3.99 3.50
N GLY A 40 -8.67 3.76 4.77
CA GLY A 40 -9.80 2.94 5.17
C GLY A 40 -9.78 2.66 6.66
N SER A 41 -10.68 1.79 7.11
CA SER A 41 -10.64 1.28 8.48
C SER A 41 -9.39 0.41 8.72
N TRP A 42 -8.98 0.31 9.98
CA TRP A 42 -7.85 -0.53 10.39
C TRP A 42 -8.00 -1.97 9.89
N ASP A 43 -9.19 -2.56 10.03
CA ASP A 43 -9.44 -3.95 9.67
C ASP A 43 -9.32 -4.17 8.17
N GLN A 44 -9.90 -3.28 7.36
CA GLN A 44 -9.83 -3.39 5.90
C GLN A 44 -8.40 -3.22 5.38
N VAL A 45 -7.65 -2.26 5.92
CA VAL A 45 -6.25 -2.02 5.54
C VAL A 45 -5.38 -3.21 5.95
N SER A 46 -5.56 -3.72 7.17
CA SER A 46 -4.79 -4.89 7.66
C SER A 46 -5.09 -6.14 6.84
N GLN A 47 -6.36 -6.38 6.49
CA GLN A 47 -6.76 -7.50 5.65
C GLN A 47 -6.13 -7.44 4.26
N ILE A 48 -6.12 -6.27 3.62
CA ILE A 48 -5.58 -6.18 2.26
C ILE A 48 -4.06 -6.39 2.21
N ILE A 49 -3.33 -5.98 3.25
CA ILE A 49 -1.91 -6.28 3.41
C ILE A 49 -1.71 -7.80 3.51
N GLY A 50 -2.52 -8.50 4.31
CA GLY A 50 -2.47 -9.95 4.44
C GLY A 50 -2.78 -10.69 3.13
N PHE A 51 -3.79 -10.23 2.39
CA PHE A 51 -4.11 -10.78 1.07
C PHE A 51 -3.00 -10.56 0.04
N ALA A 52 -2.36 -9.38 0.05
CA ALA A 52 -1.20 -9.13 -0.80
C ALA A 52 -0.07 -10.14 -0.52
N HIS A 53 0.27 -10.36 0.75
CA HIS A 53 1.28 -11.37 1.13
C HIS A 53 0.88 -12.78 0.69
N THR A 54 -0.37 -13.17 0.88
CA THR A 54 -0.88 -14.50 0.50
C THR A 54 -0.76 -14.72 -1.01
N LEU A 55 -1.13 -13.72 -1.82
CA LEU A 55 -1.07 -13.80 -3.27
C LEU A 55 0.37 -14.02 -3.77
N ILE A 56 1.34 -13.33 -3.19
CA ILE A 56 2.75 -13.45 -3.57
C ILE A 56 3.33 -14.80 -3.10
N HIS A 57 2.94 -15.28 -1.92
CA HIS A 57 3.34 -16.60 -1.46
C HIS A 57 2.81 -17.71 -2.37
N GLN A 58 1.61 -17.55 -2.95
CA GLN A 58 1.05 -18.47 -3.95
C GLN A 58 1.88 -18.53 -5.25
N GLU A 59 2.66 -17.49 -5.55
CA GLU A 59 3.61 -17.50 -6.67
C GLU A 59 4.93 -18.26 -6.37
N GLY A 60 5.02 -18.91 -5.19
CA GLY A 60 6.19 -19.70 -4.78
C GLY A 60 7.26 -18.90 -4.03
N ILE A 61 6.99 -17.66 -3.68
CA ILE A 61 7.95 -16.79 -3.01
C ILE A 61 7.95 -17.07 -1.52
N THR A 62 9.09 -17.48 -1.00
CA THR A 62 9.19 -17.96 0.39
C THR A 62 9.24 -16.82 1.40
N ARG A 63 9.81 -15.67 1.03
CA ARG A 63 10.01 -14.54 1.94
C ARG A 63 9.65 -13.21 1.29
N ILE A 64 8.80 -12.46 2.00
CA ILE A 64 8.33 -11.13 1.60
C ILE A 64 8.65 -10.17 2.74
N GLN A 65 9.27 -9.05 2.42
CA GLN A 65 9.43 -7.93 3.34
C GLN A 65 8.52 -6.79 2.92
N THR A 66 7.76 -6.24 3.88
CA THR A 66 6.89 -5.10 3.63
C THR A 66 7.14 -4.04 4.69
N ASP A 67 7.55 -2.86 4.23
CA ASP A 67 7.68 -1.67 5.03
C ASP A 67 6.37 -0.89 4.99
N ILE A 68 5.79 -0.63 6.17
CA ILE A 68 4.46 -0.02 6.31
C ILE A 68 4.56 1.15 7.28
N ARG A 69 4.02 2.29 6.87
CA ARG A 69 3.81 3.45 7.74
C ARG A 69 2.31 3.65 7.90
N ILE A 70 1.79 3.48 9.12
CA ILE A 70 0.37 3.65 9.43
C ILE A 70 0.21 4.86 10.35
N THR A 71 -0.77 5.70 10.03
CA THR A 71 -1.15 6.85 10.86
C THR A 71 -2.63 6.73 11.19
N THR A 72 -2.97 6.75 12.48
CA THR A 72 -4.34 6.83 12.98
C THR A 72 -4.49 8.06 13.87
N ARG A 73 -5.68 8.65 13.93
CA ARG A 73 -5.97 9.82 14.76
C ARG A 73 -7.45 9.83 15.15
N THR A 74 -7.77 10.35 16.34
CA THR A 74 -9.14 10.38 16.88
C THR A 74 -9.73 11.79 16.94
N ASP A 75 -8.91 12.82 16.70
CA ASP A 75 -9.27 14.23 16.86
C ASP A 75 -9.95 14.83 15.62
N LYS A 76 -9.65 14.32 14.41
CA LYS A 76 -10.33 14.69 13.17
C LYS A 76 -10.17 13.63 12.08
N VAL A 77 -11.18 13.52 11.21
CA VAL A 77 -11.06 12.75 9.97
C VAL A 77 -10.27 13.58 8.97
N GLN A 78 -9.12 13.06 8.53
CA GLN A 78 -8.27 13.72 7.55
C GLN A 78 -8.03 12.77 6.36
N PRO A 79 -8.56 13.09 5.17
CA PRO A 79 -8.31 12.27 3.98
C PRO A 79 -6.86 12.43 3.50
N MET A 80 -6.35 11.44 2.80
CA MET A 80 -4.96 11.39 2.33
C MET A 80 -4.55 12.61 1.49
N GLU A 81 -5.46 13.18 0.69
CA GLU A 81 -5.20 14.36 -0.13
C GLU A 81 -4.99 15.62 0.71
N ALA A 82 -5.62 15.70 1.90
CA ALA A 82 -5.48 16.84 2.78
C ALA A 82 -4.05 16.96 3.35
N ASN A 83 -3.29 15.86 3.43
CA ASN A 83 -1.88 15.89 3.83
C ASN A 83 -1.01 16.50 2.73
N VAL A 84 -1.23 16.14 1.47
CA VAL A 84 -0.50 16.71 0.32
C VAL A 84 -0.82 18.20 0.19
N ALA A 85 -2.09 18.58 0.32
CA ALA A 85 -2.50 19.99 0.31
C ALA A 85 -1.95 20.80 1.49
N SER A 86 -1.71 20.18 2.65
CA SER A 86 -1.08 20.85 3.78
C SER A 86 0.39 21.16 3.52
N VAL A 87 1.13 20.22 2.90
CA VAL A 87 2.54 20.43 2.53
C VAL A 87 2.65 21.44 1.40
N GLN A 88 1.80 21.37 0.37
CA GLN A 88 1.78 22.35 -0.71
C GLN A 88 1.53 23.77 -0.22
N ARG A 89 0.62 23.96 0.76
CA ARG A 89 0.40 25.27 1.39
C ARG A 89 1.61 25.76 2.17
N ALA A 90 2.31 24.87 2.88
CA ALA A 90 3.52 25.22 3.62
C ALA A 90 4.70 25.58 2.70
N LEU A 91 4.77 25.04 1.49
CA LEU A 91 5.80 25.35 0.48
C LEU A 91 5.49 26.60 -0.35
N ALA A 92 4.23 27.08 -0.33
CA ALA A 92 3.81 28.30 -1.03
C ALA A 92 3.98 29.58 -0.18
N THR A 93 4.65 29.46 0.98
CA THR A 93 5.05 30.56 1.86
C THR A 93 6.56 30.73 1.77
#